data_AF-A0A1C4ZJS0-F1
#
_entry.id   AF-A0A1C4ZJS0-F1
#
_cell.length_a   1.000
_cell.length_b   1.000
_cell.length_c   1.000
_cell.angle_alpha   90.00
_cell.angle_beta   90.00
_cell.angle_gamma   90.00
#
_symmetry.space_group_name_H-M   'P 1'
#
loop_
_entity.id
_entity.type
_entity.pdbx_description
1 polymer ?
#
loop_
_entity_poly.entity_id
_entity_poly.type
_entity_poly.pdbx_seq_one_letter_code
_entity_poly.pdbx_strand_id
1 'polypeptide(L)'
;MDIYSTSINGKYRKGTGTSDATAIVAGAAALVRSKYPYLPAAEVVHRLTATAVDKGPPGRDDEYGYGVIDLVAALTADVPPLGFESTTATPPKTGATSAAAQPAGGDDVGAAVRGWATLGVIVAAGCGFLVWRRRRRADDPPPRISR
;
A
#
# COMPACT_ATOMS: atom_id res chain seq x y z
N MET A 1 15.90 2.93 -13.71
CA MET A 1 16.86 2.93 -12.59
C MET A 1 17.10 1.52 -12.16
N ASP A 2 18.36 1.16 -11.87
CA ASP A 2 18.76 -0.20 -11.50
C ASP A 2 19.05 -0.27 -10.01
N ILE A 3 18.31 -1.10 -9.27
CA ILE A 3 18.47 -1.25 -7.82
C ILE A 3 19.07 -2.61 -7.50
N TYR A 4 20.20 -2.61 -6.79
CA TYR A 4 20.81 -3.85 -6.32
C TYR A 4 20.28 -4.19 -4.93
N SER A 5 19.87 -5.43 -4.75
CA SER A 5 19.36 -5.95 -3.48
C SER A 5 19.77 -7.41 -3.28
N THR A 6 19.56 -7.92 -2.08
CA THR A 6 19.86 -9.31 -1.72
C THR A 6 18.97 -10.29 -2.49
N SER A 7 19.52 -11.47 -2.76
CA SER A 7 18.87 -12.60 -3.40
C SER A 7 19.18 -13.88 -2.62
N ILE A 8 18.50 -14.98 -2.97
CA ILE A 8 18.67 -16.27 -2.33
C ILE A 8 20.13 -16.77 -2.45
N ASN A 9 20.55 -17.62 -1.51
CA ASN A 9 21.89 -18.22 -1.46
C ASN A 9 23.02 -17.19 -1.34
N GLY A 10 22.79 -16.09 -0.60
CA GLY A 10 23.78 -15.05 -0.36
C GLY A 10 24.16 -14.24 -1.60
N LYS A 11 23.36 -14.33 -2.67
CA LYS A 11 23.61 -13.62 -3.93
C LYS A 11 23.01 -12.22 -3.90
N TYR A 12 23.36 -11.42 -4.89
CA TYR A 12 22.71 -10.16 -5.17
C TYR A 12 21.93 -10.27 -6.48
N ARG A 13 20.86 -9.48 -6.58
CA ARG A 13 20.09 -9.31 -7.81
C ARG A 13 19.97 -7.83 -8.14
N LYS A 14 19.84 -7.54 -9.43
CA LYS A 14 19.46 -6.24 -9.95
C LYS A 14 17.96 -6.28 -10.24
N GLY A 15 17.22 -5.35 -9.65
CA GLY A 15 15.78 -5.15 -9.82
C GLY A 15 15.47 -3.80 -10.46
N THR A 16 14.33 -3.75 -11.14
CA THR A 16 13.75 -2.52 -11.67
C THR A 16 12.24 -2.63 -11.51
N GLY A 17 11.59 -1.61 -10.95
CA GLY A 17 10.13 -1.54 -10.88
C GLY A 17 9.61 -0.82 -9.65
N THR A 18 8.30 -0.65 -9.60
CA THR A 18 7.61 0.00 -8.48
C THR A 18 7.79 -0.74 -7.17
N SER A 19 7.93 -2.08 -7.18
CA SER A 19 8.20 -2.87 -5.97
C SER A 19 9.49 -2.45 -5.26
N ASP A 20 10.56 -2.17 -6.00
CA ASP A 20 11.82 -1.74 -5.42
C ASP A 20 11.70 -0.29 -4.88
N ALA A 21 10.96 0.58 -5.57
CA ALA A 21 10.64 1.93 -5.08
C ALA A 21 9.77 1.88 -3.80
N THR A 22 8.77 1.00 -3.74
CA THR A 22 7.92 0.78 -2.56
C THR A 22 8.74 0.35 -1.36
N ALA A 23 9.73 -0.53 -1.54
CA ALA A 23 10.62 -0.94 -0.45
C ALA A 23 11.42 0.25 0.13
N ILE A 24 11.90 1.15 -0.72
CA ILE A 24 12.60 2.38 -0.30
C ILE A 24 11.65 3.31 0.46
N VAL A 25 10.44 3.55 -0.06
CA VAL A 25 9.43 4.38 0.60
C VAL A 25 9.02 3.80 1.96
N ALA A 26 8.90 2.47 2.07
CA ALA A 26 8.61 1.80 3.32
C ALA A 26 9.74 2.00 4.36
N GLY A 27 11.00 1.92 3.93
CA GLY A 27 12.15 2.25 4.77
C GLY A 27 12.14 3.71 5.22
N ALA A 28 11.82 4.64 4.31
CA ALA A 28 11.67 6.06 4.63
C ALA A 28 10.61 6.30 5.71
N ALA A 29 9.42 5.73 5.55
CA ALA A 29 8.35 5.82 6.53
C ALA A 29 8.76 5.23 7.90
N ALA A 30 9.51 4.12 7.90
CA ALA A 30 10.05 3.54 9.13
C ALA A 30 11.02 4.48 9.85
N LEU A 31 11.91 5.16 9.12
CA LEU A 31 12.82 6.16 9.69
C LEU A 31 12.07 7.36 10.29
N VAL A 32 11.05 7.87 9.57
CA VAL A 32 10.21 8.95 10.09
C VAL A 32 9.50 8.52 11.37
N ARG A 33 8.91 7.31 11.41
CA ARG A 33 8.28 6.77 12.62
C ARG A 33 9.28 6.50 13.74
N SER A 34 10.54 6.16 13.43
CA SER A 34 11.59 5.98 14.44
C SER A 34 11.97 7.31 15.08
N LYS A 35 12.01 8.41 14.31
CA LYS A 35 12.32 9.75 14.84
C LYS A 35 11.12 10.38 15.54
N TYR A 36 9.91 10.14 15.02
CA TYR A 36 8.66 10.70 15.52
C TYR A 36 7.67 9.56 15.88
N PRO A 37 7.88 8.87 17.01
CA PRO A 37 7.12 7.65 17.36
C PRO A 37 5.63 7.87 17.64
N TYR A 38 5.25 9.10 18.01
CA TYR A 38 3.87 9.48 18.30
C TYR A 38 3.15 10.14 17.11
N LEU A 39 3.83 10.29 15.98
CA LEU A 39 3.25 10.90 14.78
C LEU A 39 2.19 9.94 14.20
N PRO A 40 0.95 10.39 13.95
CA PRO A 40 -0.07 9.54 13.34
C PRO A 40 0.33 9.18 11.90
N ALA A 41 -0.16 8.03 11.41
CA ALA A 41 0.24 7.52 10.10
C ALA A 41 -0.05 8.49 8.94
N ALA A 42 -1.18 9.21 9.00
CA ALA A 42 -1.53 10.22 8.01
C ALA A 42 -0.48 11.36 7.96
N GLU A 43 0.04 11.75 9.12
CA GLU A 43 1.04 12.81 9.23
C GLU A 43 2.42 12.32 8.79
N VAL A 44 2.73 11.02 8.94
CA VAL A 44 3.94 10.41 8.34
C VAL A 44 3.88 10.51 6.82
N VAL A 45 2.74 10.18 6.22
CA VAL A 45 2.54 10.28 4.77
C VAL A 45 2.63 11.73 4.33
N HIS A 46 1.93 12.63 5.00
CA HIS A 46 1.97 14.08 4.73
C HIS A 46 3.40 14.61 4.77
N ARG A 47 4.16 14.27 5.81
CA ARG A 47 5.55 14.69 5.95
C ARG A 47 6.42 14.20 4.80
N LEU A 48 6.25 12.95 4.34
CA LEU A 48 6.97 12.42 3.18
C LEU A 48 6.57 13.12 1.88
N THR A 49 5.30 13.44 1.69
CA THR A 49 4.80 14.08 0.47
C THR A 49 5.08 15.58 0.43
N ALA A 50 5.00 16.27 1.56
CA ALA A 50 5.20 17.72 1.67
C ALA A 50 6.67 18.11 1.52
N THR A 51 7.60 17.20 1.82
CA THR A 51 9.05 17.41 1.64
C THR A 51 9.59 16.72 0.39
N ALA A 52 8.75 16.14 -0.46
CA ALA A 52 9.20 15.53 -1.70
C ALA A 52 9.75 16.60 -2.65
N VAL A 53 10.78 16.24 -3.41
CA VAL A 53 11.30 17.09 -4.48
C VAL A 53 10.38 16.93 -5.68
N ASP A 54 9.60 17.96 -5.96
CA ASP A 54 8.71 18.04 -7.12
C ASP A 54 9.49 17.81 -8.43
N LYS A 55 8.94 16.96 -9.30
CA LYS A 55 9.49 16.58 -10.60
C LYS A 55 8.35 16.54 -11.60
N GLY A 56 8.59 17.10 -12.78
CA GLY A 56 7.56 17.21 -13.80
C GLY A 56 6.82 18.55 -13.73
N PRO A 57 5.53 18.60 -14.09
CA PRO A 57 4.69 19.78 -13.91
C PRO A 57 4.60 20.18 -12.43
N PRO A 58 4.54 21.49 -12.10
CA PRO A 58 4.44 21.93 -10.71
C PRO A 58 3.22 21.36 -9.97
N GLY A 59 3.45 20.86 -8.77
CA GLY A 59 2.41 20.30 -7.91
C GLY A 59 2.22 18.80 -8.13
N ARG A 60 1.06 18.27 -7.71
CA ARG A 60 0.79 16.84 -7.84
C ARG A 60 0.47 16.48 -9.28
N ASP A 61 1.22 15.54 -9.85
CA ASP A 61 0.97 14.98 -11.18
C ASP A 61 0.78 13.45 -11.15
N ASP A 62 0.38 12.88 -12.28
CA ASP A 62 0.06 11.45 -12.39
C ASP A 62 1.29 10.54 -12.55
N GLU A 63 2.44 11.09 -12.94
CA GLU A 63 3.69 10.35 -13.14
C GLU A 63 4.54 10.31 -11.87
N TYR A 64 4.73 11.45 -11.20
CA TYR A 64 5.57 11.57 -10.00
C TYR A 64 4.78 11.71 -8.70
N GLY A 65 3.45 11.87 -8.75
CA GLY A 65 2.66 12.12 -7.56
C GLY A 65 3.07 13.46 -6.95
N TYR A 66 3.58 13.46 -5.72
CA TYR A 66 4.11 14.68 -5.08
C TYR A 66 5.61 14.90 -5.35
N GLY A 67 6.25 14.02 -6.12
CA GLY A 67 7.68 14.08 -6.43
C GLY A 67 8.50 12.94 -5.83
N VAL A 68 9.82 13.12 -5.82
CA VAL A 68 10.80 12.15 -5.31
C VAL A 68 11.06 12.39 -3.83
N ILE A 69 11.02 11.33 -3.02
CA ILE A 69 11.28 11.43 -1.56
C ILE A 69 12.66 12.06 -1.29
N ASP A 70 12.67 13.09 -0.43
CA ASP A 70 13.86 13.60 0.23
C ASP A 70 13.86 13.18 1.71
N LEU A 71 14.72 12.22 2.05
CA LEU A 71 14.84 11.70 3.41
C LEU A 71 15.40 12.73 4.40
N VAL A 72 16.30 13.60 3.94
CA VAL A 72 16.90 14.62 4.81
C VAL A 72 15.85 15.64 5.16
N ALA A 73 15.13 16.15 4.18
CA ALA A 73 14.03 17.09 4.40
C ALA A 73 12.91 16.43 5.23
N ALA A 74 12.51 15.19 4.90
CA ALA A 74 11.52 14.45 5.68
C ALA A 74 11.93 14.26 7.14
N LEU A 75 13.23 14.17 7.46
CA LEU A 75 13.69 14.05 8.84
C LEU A 75 13.97 15.38 9.53
N THR A 76 14.24 16.47 8.81
CA THR A 76 14.77 17.71 9.41
C THR A 76 13.89 18.94 9.25
N ALA A 77 13.01 18.98 8.25
CA ALA A 77 12.13 20.13 8.02
C ALA A 77 11.09 20.28 9.12
N ASP A 78 10.72 21.52 9.42
CA ASP A 78 9.49 21.79 10.14
C ASP A 78 8.33 21.70 9.14
N VAL A 79 7.43 20.74 9.36
CA VAL A 79 6.32 20.47 8.44
C VAL A 79 5.04 20.80 9.18
N PRO A 80 4.27 21.79 8.70
CA PRO A 80 2.98 22.13 9.30
C PRO A 80 2.06 20.91 9.30
N PRO A 81 1.34 20.65 10.41
CA PRO A 81 0.38 19.56 10.48
C PRO A 81 -0.66 19.63 9.37
N LEU A 82 -1.23 18.48 9.01
CA LEU A 82 -2.39 18.45 8.13
C LEU A 82 -3.51 19.37 8.65
N GLY A 83 -4.02 20.24 7.79
CA GLY A 83 -5.08 21.20 8.12
C GLY A 83 -4.60 22.52 8.74
N PHE A 84 -3.28 22.72 8.90
CA PHE A 84 -2.72 24.04 9.22
C PHE A 84 -2.73 24.92 7.95
N GLU A 85 -3.90 25.44 7.60
CA GLU A 85 -3.97 26.50 6.59
C GLU A 85 -3.62 27.84 7.24
N SER A 86 -2.53 28.46 6.77
CA SER A 86 -2.36 29.90 6.93
C SER A 86 -3.46 30.57 6.14
N THR A 87 -4.51 31.02 6.83
CA THR A 87 -5.63 31.76 6.24
C THR A 87 -5.12 33.04 5.59
N THR A 88 -4.66 32.96 4.34
CA THR A 88 -4.64 34.13 3.47
C THR A 88 -6.03 34.21 2.86
N ALA A 89 -6.85 35.10 3.42
CA ALA A 89 -8.21 35.35 2.97
C ALA A 89 -8.23 35.60 1.46
N THR A 90 -8.68 34.61 0.69
CA THR A 90 -9.02 34.77 -0.72
C THR A 90 -10.51 35.09 -0.79
N PRO A 91 -10.95 36.19 -1.43
CA PRO A 91 -12.36 36.53 -1.52
C PRO A 91 -13.12 35.46 -2.32
N PRO A 92 -14.43 35.27 -2.06
CA PRO A 92 -15.18 34.16 -2.65
C PRO A 92 -15.27 34.33 -4.17
N LYS A 93 -14.77 33.34 -4.93
CA LYS A 93 -15.10 33.20 -6.35
C LYS A 93 -16.50 32.62 -6.47
N THR A 94 -17.46 33.50 -6.72
CA THR A 94 -18.80 33.13 -7.18
C THR A 94 -18.68 32.51 -8.58
N GLY A 95 -19.11 31.25 -8.72
CA GLY A 95 -19.46 30.67 -10.02
C GLY A 95 -18.58 29.51 -10.49
N ALA A 96 -18.98 28.28 -10.16
CA ALA A 96 -18.88 27.14 -11.06
C ALA A 96 -20.02 26.17 -10.73
N THR A 97 -20.95 26.07 -11.67
CA THR A 97 -22.11 25.18 -11.72
C THR A 97 -21.71 23.71 -11.51
N SER A 98 -22.34 23.04 -10.54
CA SER A 98 -22.37 21.58 -10.46
C SER A 98 -23.07 20.99 -11.68
N ALA A 99 -22.31 20.35 -12.55
CA ALA A 99 -22.86 19.39 -13.50
C ALA A 99 -23.30 18.14 -12.71
N ALA A 100 -24.61 17.94 -12.62
CA ALA A 100 -25.20 16.76 -12.03
C ALA A 100 -24.86 15.53 -12.90
N ALA A 101 -24.22 14.53 -12.31
CA ALA A 101 -24.09 13.22 -12.93
C ALA A 101 -25.45 12.53 -12.94
N GLN A 102 -25.99 12.30 -14.14
CA GLN A 102 -27.18 11.50 -14.38
C GLN A 102 -26.90 10.02 -14.03
N PRO A 103 -27.79 9.29 -13.34
CA PRO A 103 -27.59 7.87 -13.09
C PRO A 103 -27.85 7.08 -14.39
N ALA A 104 -26.83 6.41 -14.91
CA ALA A 104 -27.00 5.38 -15.94
C ALA A 104 -27.43 4.08 -15.25
N GLY A 105 -28.68 3.68 -15.46
CA GLY A 105 -29.21 2.39 -15.03
C GLY A 105 -28.95 1.29 -16.07
N GLY A 106 -28.72 0.07 -15.56
CA GLY A 106 -28.80 -1.23 -16.25
C GLY A 106 -27.65 -1.49 -17.26
N ASP A 107 -26.87 -2.57 -17.24
CA ASP A 107 -27.13 -3.94 -16.78
C ASP A 107 -25.80 -4.65 -16.48
N ASP A 108 -25.51 -5.01 -15.21
CA ASP A 108 -24.29 -5.76 -14.84
C ASP A 108 -24.60 -7.02 -14.02
N VAL A 109 -25.41 -7.93 -14.60
CA VAL A 109 -25.61 -9.29 -14.06
C VAL A 109 -24.33 -10.16 -14.20
N GLY A 110 -23.26 -9.63 -14.82
CA GLY A 110 -21.98 -10.34 -14.99
C GLY A 110 -20.96 -10.20 -13.85
N ALA A 111 -21.02 -9.13 -13.05
CA ALA A 111 -20.01 -8.85 -12.02
C ALA A 111 -20.25 -9.62 -10.71
N ALA A 112 -21.52 -9.87 -10.36
CA ALA A 112 -21.89 -10.61 -9.16
C ALA A 112 -21.52 -12.11 -9.23
N VAL A 113 -21.60 -12.74 -10.41
CA VAL A 113 -21.32 -14.17 -10.58
C VAL A 113 -19.83 -14.49 -10.42
N ARG A 114 -18.94 -13.55 -10.78
CA ARG A 114 -17.48 -13.71 -10.67
C ARG A 114 -16.97 -13.64 -9.23
N GLY A 115 -17.64 -12.90 -8.35
CA GLY A 115 -17.28 -12.79 -6.93
C GLY A 115 -17.57 -14.06 -6.11
N TRP A 116 -18.61 -14.81 -6.46
CA TRP A 116 -18.97 -16.05 -5.75
C TRP A 116 -18.13 -17.25 -6.19
N ALA A 117 -17.67 -17.28 -7.45
CA ALA A 117 -16.81 -18.34 -7.96
C ALA A 117 -15.45 -18.38 -7.25
N THR A 118 -14.85 -17.23 -6.95
CA THR A 118 -13.56 -17.16 -6.25
C THR A 118 -13.67 -17.57 -4.79
N LEU A 119 -14.77 -17.21 -4.12
CA LEU A 119 -15.02 -17.60 -2.73
C LEU A 119 -15.33 -19.11 -2.58
N GLY A 120 -16.04 -19.70 -3.55
CA GLY A 120 -16.31 -21.14 -3.59
C GLY A 120 -15.06 -22.01 -3.71
N VAL A 121 -14.07 -21.59 -4.51
CA VAL A 121 -12.81 -22.32 -4.69
C VAL A 121 -11.97 -22.32 -3.41
N ILE A 122 -11.94 -21.21 -2.68
CA ILE A 122 -11.18 -21.10 -1.41
C ILE A 122 -11.79 -22.01 -0.33
N VAL A 123 -13.12 -22.06 -0.22
CA VAL A 123 -13.81 -22.92 0.75
C VAL A 123 -13.62 -24.41 0.42
N ALA A 124 -13.73 -24.80 -0.86
CA ALA A 124 -13.53 -26.18 -1.28
C ALA A 124 -12.08 -26.67 -1.01
N ALA A 125 -11.08 -25.82 -1.30
CA ALA A 125 -9.67 -26.14 -1.02
C ALA A 125 -9.40 -26.28 0.48
N GLY A 126 -9.96 -25.38 1.31
CA GLY A 126 -9.83 -25.44 2.77
C GLY A 126 -10.47 -26.70 3.38
N CYS A 127 -11.68 -27.05 2.96
CA CYS A 127 -12.38 -28.26 3.40
C CYS A 127 -11.64 -29.54 2.96
N GLY A 128 -11.14 -29.59 1.71
CA GLY A 128 -10.35 -30.71 1.21
C GLY A 128 -9.05 -30.93 2.01
N PHE A 129 -8.33 -29.85 2.33
CA PHE A 129 -7.11 -29.92 3.14
C PHE A 129 -7.35 -30.43 4.56
N LEU A 130 -8.43 -29.99 5.21
CA LEU A 130 -8.80 -30.43 6.55
C LEU A 130 -9.19 -31.91 6.60
N VAL A 131 -9.94 -32.40 5.61
CA VAL A 131 -10.32 -33.82 5.51
C VAL A 131 -9.10 -34.71 5.23
N TRP A 132 -8.22 -34.28 4.33
CA TRP A 132 -6.98 -35.00 4.03
C TRP A 132 -6.03 -35.06 5.23
N ARG A 133 -5.89 -33.94 5.97
CA ARG A 133 -5.11 -33.89 7.22
C ARG A 133 -5.68 -34.80 8.30
N ARG A 134 -7.01 -34.90 8.41
CA ARG A 134 -7.67 -35.82 9.36
C ARG A 134 -7.45 -37.29 8.99
N ARG A 135 -7.50 -37.64 7.70
CA ARG A 135 -7.24 -39.01 7.22
C ARG A 135 -5.80 -39.44 7.47
N ARG A 136 -4.82 -38.56 7.19
CA ARG A 136 -3.40 -38.85 7.45
C ARG A 136 -3.05 -39.09 8.92
N ARG A 137 -3.85 -38.60 9.86
CA ARG A 137 -3.67 -38.85 11.31
C ARG A 137 -4.28 -40.18 11.78
N ALA A 138 -5.15 -40.80 10.98
CA ALA A 138 -5.77 -42.09 11.30
C ALA A 138 -4.93 -43.28 10.82
N ASP A 139 -4.00 -43.06 9.88
CA ASP A 139 -3.13 -44.08 9.31
C ASP A 139 -1.82 -44.27 10.11
N ASP A 140 -1.61 -43.54 11.22
CA ASP A 140 -0.45 -43.75 12.11
C ASP A 140 -0.69 -45.00 12.98
N PRO A 141 0.09 -46.09 12.82
CA PRO A 141 -0.03 -47.24 13.69
C PRO A 141 0.46 -46.90 15.11
N PRO A 142 -0.17 -47.46 16.16
CA PRO A 142 0.21 -47.15 17.54
C PRO A 142 1.66 -47.56 17.83
N PRO A 143 2.36 -46.83 18.71
CA PRO A 143 3.76 -47.11 19.02
C PRO A 143 3.91 -48.51 19.64
N ARG A 144 4.77 -49.33 19.05
CA ARG A 144 5.14 -50.65 19.58
C ARG A 144 6.06 -50.43 20.78
N ILE A 145 5.54 -50.67 21.98
CA ILE A 145 6.34 -50.71 23.22
C ILE A 145 7.04 -52.07 23.24
N SER A 146 8.36 -52.11 22.98
CA SER A 146 9.17 -53.29 23.30
C SER A 146 9.62 -53.19 24.76
N ARG A 147 9.32 -54.24 25.53
CA ARG A 147 9.76 -54.42 26.92
C ARG A 147 11.21 -54.85 26.98
#